data_AF-A0A2I0MUF8-F1
#
_entry.id   AF-A0A2I0MUF8-F1
#
_cell.length_a   1.000
_cell.length_b   1.000
_cell.length_c   1.000
_cell.angle_alpha   90.00
_cell.angle_beta   90.00
_cell.angle_gamma   90.00
#
_symmetry.space_group_name_H-M   'P 1'
#
loop_
_entity.id
_entity.type
_entity.pdbx_description
1 polymer ?
#
loop_
_entity_poly.entity_id
_entity_poly.type
_entity_poly.pdbx_seq_one_letter_code
_entity_poly.pdbx_strand_id
1 'polypeptide(L)'
;MAVPLLQPGSRADQLLFTSRTAPRSTLRKIIKKHKPHLRLAANADLLVHLSFLLFLHRLAEEARTNAFENKSRIIKPEHIIAAAKVILKKSRG
;
A
#
# COMPACT_ATOMS: atom_id res chain seq x y z
N MET A 1 11.11 -31.37 35.46
CA MET A 1 10.99 -30.01 34.89
C MET A 1 11.59 -30.03 33.51
N ALA A 2 10.79 -29.89 32.46
CA ALA A 2 11.26 -29.77 31.08
C ALA A 2 10.56 -28.54 30.49
N VAL A 3 11.34 -27.52 30.17
CA VAL A 3 10.88 -26.30 29.48
C VAL A 3 10.62 -26.68 28.02
N PRO A 4 9.39 -26.54 27.48
CA PRO A 4 9.15 -26.80 26.07
C PRO A 4 9.73 -25.65 25.25
N LEU A 5 10.62 -25.99 24.32
CA LEU A 5 11.22 -25.08 23.35
C LEU A 5 10.13 -24.42 22.48
N LEU A 6 10.20 -23.10 22.39
CA LEU A 6 9.42 -22.26 21.48
C LEU A 6 9.79 -22.61 20.03
N GLN A 7 8.89 -23.32 19.33
CA GLN A 7 9.01 -23.56 17.89
C GLN A 7 8.44 -22.36 17.12
N PRO A 8 9.24 -21.61 16.34
CA PRO A 8 8.73 -20.55 15.47
C PRO A 8 8.18 -21.18 14.19
N GLY A 9 6.85 -21.27 14.09
CA GLY A 9 6.20 -21.92 12.95
C GLY A 9 4.71 -21.64 12.86
N SER A 10 4.28 -20.41 13.15
CA SER A 10 2.88 -20.05 12.94
C SER A 10 2.63 -19.77 11.46
N ARG A 11 1.64 -20.45 10.87
CA ARG A 11 1.14 -20.18 9.50
C ARG A 11 0.74 -18.72 9.31
N ALA A 12 0.38 -18.01 10.38
CA ALA A 12 0.12 -16.57 10.34
C ALA A 12 1.36 -15.76 9.95
N ASP A 13 2.56 -16.15 10.41
CA ASP A 13 3.81 -15.45 10.08
C ASP A 13 4.18 -15.60 8.60
N GLN A 14 3.94 -16.79 8.01
CA GLN A 14 4.13 -17.03 6.58
C GLN A 14 3.11 -16.27 5.70
N LEU A 15 1.86 -16.12 6.15
CA LEU A 15 0.85 -15.32 5.45
C LEU A 15 1.13 -13.81 5.56
N LEU A 16 1.68 -13.34 6.68
CA LEU A 16 2.09 -11.94 6.85
C LEU A 16 3.38 -11.58 6.08
N PHE A 17 4.24 -12.56 5.78
CA PHE A 17 5.48 -12.33 5.04
C PHE A 17 5.24 -12.23 3.51
N THR A 18 4.37 -13.07 2.96
CA THR A 18 4.01 -13.02 1.53
C THR A 18 3.18 -11.80 1.15
N SER A 19 2.34 -11.31 2.06
CA SER A 19 1.50 -10.12 1.83
C SER A 19 2.31 -8.81 1.71
N ARG A 20 3.50 -8.74 2.31
CA ARG A 20 4.39 -7.56 2.27
C ARG A 20 5.37 -7.56 1.10
N THR A 21 5.29 -8.55 0.21
CA THR A 21 6.21 -8.66 -0.92
C THR A 21 5.82 -7.65 -2.01
N ALA A 22 6.75 -6.76 -2.35
CA ALA A 22 6.55 -5.76 -3.40
C ALA A 22 6.37 -6.44 -4.78
N PRO A 23 5.30 -6.15 -5.54
CA PRO A 23 5.08 -6.76 -6.85
C PRO A 23 5.95 -6.09 -7.94
N ARG A 24 7.27 -6.33 -7.90
CA ARG A 24 8.29 -5.66 -8.72
C ARG A 24 8.02 -5.72 -10.22
N SER A 25 7.64 -6.89 -10.73
CA SER A 25 7.36 -7.10 -12.16
C SER A 25 6.13 -6.33 -12.63
N THR A 26 5.07 -6.31 -11.81
CA THR A 26 3.84 -5.55 -12.07
C THR A 26 4.10 -4.05 -12.04
N LEU A 27 4.84 -3.54 -11.04
CA LEU A 27 5.21 -2.12 -10.98
C LEU A 27 5.95 -1.68 -12.24
N ARG A 28 6.97 -2.46 -12.66
CA ARG A 28 7.74 -2.16 -13.88
C ARG A 28 6.86 -2.15 -15.14
N LYS A 29 5.92 -3.09 -15.26
CA LYS A 29 4.94 -3.14 -16.38
C LYS A 29 4.03 -1.91 -16.38
N ILE A 30 3.49 -1.51 -15.23
CA ILE A 30 2.61 -0.34 -15.10
C ILE A 30 3.37 0.94 -15.49
N ILE A 31 4.59 1.12 -15.00
CA ILE A 31 5.39 2.30 -15.31
C ILE A 31 5.75 2.34 -16.80
N LYS A 32 6.16 1.21 -17.39
CA LYS A 32 6.50 1.12 -18.82
C LYS A 32 5.29 1.33 -19.73
N LYS A 33 4.08 0.92 -19.29
CA LYS A 33 2.83 1.21 -20.00
C LYS A 33 2.55 2.72 -20.11
N HIS A 34 2.84 3.48 -19.05
CA HIS A 34 2.62 4.93 -19.03
C HIS A 34 3.78 5.73 -19.62
N LYS A 35 5.03 5.26 -19.47
CA LYS A 35 6.23 5.87 -20.05
C LYS A 35 7.12 4.80 -20.70
N PRO A 36 6.92 4.48 -21.99
CA PRO A 36 7.60 3.35 -22.65
C PRO A 36 9.11 3.52 -22.76
N HIS A 37 9.60 4.77 -22.84
CA HIS A 37 11.02 5.09 -22.96
C HIS A 37 11.74 5.25 -21.61
N LEU A 38 11.02 5.18 -20.47
CA LEU A 38 11.62 5.34 -19.15
C LEU A 38 12.34 4.05 -18.72
N ARG A 39 13.63 4.17 -18.38
CA ARG A 39 14.42 3.07 -17.80
C ARG A 39 14.52 3.23 -16.29
N LEU A 40 14.00 2.26 -15.54
CA LEU A 40 14.18 2.19 -14.08
C LEU A 40 15.53 1.55 -13.75
N ALA A 41 16.32 2.23 -12.91
CA ALA A 41 17.52 1.66 -12.31
C ALA A 41 17.19 0.46 -11.41
N ALA A 42 18.19 -0.35 -11.10
CA ALA A 42 18.03 -1.45 -10.15
C ALA A 42 17.48 -0.92 -8.81
N ASN A 43 16.52 -1.63 -8.22
CA ASN A 43 15.86 -1.30 -6.94
C ASN A 43 15.06 0.01 -6.90
N ALA A 44 15.09 0.85 -7.93
CA ALA A 44 14.22 2.03 -8.02
C ALA A 44 12.73 1.65 -7.97
N ASP A 45 12.38 0.44 -8.43
CA ASP A 45 11.04 -0.13 -8.31
C ASP A 45 10.57 -0.30 -6.85
N LEU A 46 11.49 -0.52 -5.91
CA LEU A 46 11.17 -0.60 -4.48
C LEU A 46 10.85 0.77 -3.89
N LEU A 47 11.54 1.82 -4.33
CA LEU A 47 11.22 3.20 -3.91
C LEU A 47 9.86 3.64 -4.44
N VAL A 48 9.51 3.28 -5.68
CA VAL A 48 8.17 3.52 -6.22
C VAL A 48 7.12 2.74 -5.42
N HIS A 49 7.41 1.49 -5.06
CA HIS A 49 6.52 0.70 -4.21
C HIS A 49 6.33 1.33 -2.82
N LEU A 50 7.40 1.81 -2.19
CA LEU A 50 7.33 2.54 -0.93
C LEU A 50 6.46 3.80 -1.06
N SER A 51 6.67 4.60 -2.11
CA SER A 51 5.85 5.78 -2.38
C SER A 51 4.37 5.41 -2.57
N PHE A 52 4.08 4.28 -3.20
CA PHE A 52 2.72 3.77 -3.36
C PHE A 52 2.11 3.33 -2.02
N LEU A 53 2.87 2.66 -1.14
CA LEU A 53 2.41 2.30 0.20
C LEU A 53 2.11 3.54 1.05
N LEU A 54 2.97 4.55 1.00
CA LEU A 54 2.76 5.83 1.69
C LEU A 54 1.52 6.57 1.14
N PHE A 55 1.30 6.51 -0.18
CA PHE A 55 0.09 7.03 -0.80
C PHE A 55 -1.17 6.32 -0.27
N LEU A 56 -1.18 4.99 -0.22
CA LEU A 56 -2.31 4.22 0.30
C LEU A 56 -2.56 4.49 1.78
N HIS A 57 -1.51 4.64 2.58
CA HIS A 57 -1.64 4.99 4.00
C HIS A 57 -2.37 6.32 4.18
N ARG A 58 -1.90 7.36 3.48
CA ARG A 58 -2.50 8.70 3.51
C ARG A 58 -3.94 8.68 2.98
N LEU A 59 -4.20 7.89 1.93
CA LEU A 59 -5.55 7.70 1.39
C LEU A 59 -6.49 7.04 2.40
N ALA A 60 -6.03 6.01 3.12
CA ALA A 60 -6.80 5.34 4.14
C ALA A 60 -7.09 6.25 5.35
N GLU A 61 -6.14 7.07 5.78
CA GLU A 61 -6.34 8.07 6.83
C GLU A 61 -7.38 9.12 6.45
N GLU A 62 -7.25 9.70 5.25
CA GLU A 62 -8.18 10.70 4.74
C GLU A 62 -9.59 10.10 4.53
N ALA A 63 -9.69 8.88 4.00
CA ALA A 63 -10.97 8.19 3.83
C ALA A 63 -11.65 7.86 5.17
N ARG A 64 -10.87 7.47 6.20
CA ARG A 64 -11.39 7.26 7.57
C ARG A 64 -11.90 8.55 8.18
N THR A 65 -11.18 9.66 8.01
CA THR A 65 -11.58 10.98 8.49
C THR A 65 -12.90 11.40 7.84
N ASN A 66 -13.00 11.28 6.51
CA ASN A 66 -14.23 11.57 5.77
C ASN A 66 -15.42 10.69 6.20
N ALA A 67 -15.18 9.40 6.50
CA ALA A 67 -16.24 8.52 7.00
C ALA A 67 -16.71 8.95 8.39
N PHE A 68 -15.78 9.33 9.27
CA PHE A 68 -16.08 9.80 10.61
C PHE A 68 -16.87 11.12 10.61
N GLU A 69 -16.48 12.09 9.77
CA GLU A 69 -17.21 13.36 9.59
C GLU A 69 -18.65 13.13 9.11
N ASN A 70 -18.84 12.15 8.22
CA ASN A 70 -20.15 11.74 7.73
C ASN A 70 -20.92 10.82 8.70
N LYS A 71 -20.41 10.60 9.93
CA LYS A 71 -20.97 9.71 10.95
C LYS A 71 -21.20 8.27 10.44
N SER A 72 -20.42 7.85 9.45
CA SER A 72 -20.49 6.53 8.86
C SER A 72 -19.56 5.57 9.60
N ARG A 73 -20.08 4.40 10.00
CA ARG A 73 -19.28 3.34 10.65
C ARG A 73 -18.42 2.55 9.65
N ILE A 74 -18.67 2.70 8.35
CA ILE A 74 -18.00 1.95 7.27
C ILE A 74 -17.47 2.94 6.24
N ILE A 75 -16.30 2.64 5.67
CA ILE A 75 -15.75 3.39 4.54
C ILE A 75 -16.54 3.04 3.29
N LYS A 76 -17.31 4.01 2.78
CA LYS A 76 -18.09 3.91 1.55
C LYS A 76 -17.33 4.50 0.35
N PRO A 77 -17.73 4.17 -0.89
CA PRO A 77 -17.10 4.69 -2.11
C PRO A 77 -17.02 6.21 -2.14
N GLU A 78 -18.04 6.93 -1.66
CA GLU A 78 -18.04 8.40 -1.62
C GLU A 78 -16.86 8.98 -0.80
N HIS A 79 -16.52 8.37 0.34
CA HIS A 79 -15.43 8.81 1.21
C HIS A 79 -14.07 8.58 0.55
N ILE A 80 -13.94 7.45 -0.19
CA ILE A 80 -12.74 7.11 -0.95
C ILE A 80 -12.57 8.07 -2.13
N ILE A 81 -13.64 8.39 -2.86
CA ILE A 81 -13.58 9.32 -4.00
C ILE A 81 -13.17 10.72 -3.53
N ALA A 82 -13.74 11.20 -2.42
CA ALA A 82 -13.37 12.48 -1.82
C ALA A 82 -11.90 12.48 -1.38
N ALA A 83 -11.47 11.45 -0.65
CA ALA A 83 -10.09 11.30 -0.20
C ALA A 83 -9.11 11.20 -1.38
N ALA A 84 -9.44 10.43 -2.41
CA ALA A 84 -8.59 10.24 -3.59
C ALA A 84 -8.31 11.57 -4.30
N LYS A 85 -9.31 12.44 -4.44
CA LYS A 85 -9.12 13.78 -5.02
C LYS A 85 -8.10 14.62 -4.24
N VAL A 86 -8.13 14.56 -2.91
CA VAL A 86 -7.22 15.32 -2.04
C VAL A 86 -5.82 14.71 -2.09
N ILE A 87 -5.70 13.40 -1.94
CA ILE A 87 -4.40 12.73 -1.78
C ILE A 87 -3.65 12.64 -3.12
N LEU A 88 -4.35 12.47 -4.25
CA LEU A 88 -3.73 12.55 -5.57
C LEU A 88 -3.18 13.96 -5.84
N LYS A 89 -3.84 15.02 -5.36
CA LYS A 89 -3.31 16.40 -5.46
C LYS A 89 -2.07 16.57 -4.59
N LYS A 90 -2.10 16.08 -3.35
CA LYS A 90 -0.96 16.14 -2.40
C LYS A 90 0.25 15.29 -2.84
N SER A 91 0.03 14.29 -3.69
CA SER A 91 1.07 13.34 -4.15
C SER A 91 1.69 13.73 -5.50
N ARG A 92 1.36 14.91 -6.03
CA ARG A 92 2.07 15.46 -7.18
C ARG A 92 3.49 15.83 -6.73
N GLY A 93 4.48 15.32 -7.47
CA GLY A 93 5.90 15.67 -7.32
C GLY A 93 6.27 16.85 -8.20
#